data_AF-A0A6P8MMK2-F1
#
_entry.id   AF-A0A6P8MMK2-F1
#
_cell.length_a   1.000
_cell.length_b   1.000
_cell.length_c   1.000
_cell.angle_alpha   90.00
_cell.angle_beta   90.00
_cell.angle_gamma   90.00
#
_symmetry.space_group_name_H-M   'P 1'
#
loop_
_entity.id
_entity.type
_entity.pdbx_description
1 polymer ?
#
loop_
_entity_poly.entity_id
_entity_poly.type
_entity_poly.pdbx_seq_one_letter_code
_entity_poly.pdbx_strand_id
1 'polypeptide(L)'
;MPSATGGNNPIGQQKGGATMPSNEECGIRDVWGHNLEEEFRTIRQVVQQYQYIAMDTEFPGVVARPIGEFRTSADYQYQLLRCNVDLLRIIQLGLTFLDESGNTPGGSYTTWQFNFKFNLQEDMYAQDSIDMLQNSGIQFKKHEEEGIDPLDFAELLMTSGIVLVDDIKWLSFHSGYDFGYLLKLLTDQNLPQEESEFFELLRIYFPTIYDVKYLMKSCKNLKGGLQEVAEQLEIQRVGPQHQAGSDSLLTGMVFFKMREMFFEDNIDDAKYCGHLYGLGTSFVVNGSGGYLDSNGDNSSSS
;
A
#
# COMPACT_ATOMS: atom_id res chain seq x y z
N MET A 1 0.99 66.82 -41.58
CA MET A 1 0.31 65.70 -42.28
C MET A 1 1.35 64.65 -42.64
N PRO A 2 0.99 63.37 -42.78
CA PRO A 2 0.00 62.58 -42.03
C PRO A 2 0.77 61.70 -41.00
N SER A 3 0.37 60.56 -40.42
CA SER A 3 -0.91 59.87 -40.14
C SER A 3 -0.68 58.95 -38.92
N ALA A 4 -1.74 58.49 -38.25
CA ALA A 4 -1.69 57.40 -37.27
C ALA A 4 -2.30 56.10 -37.82
N THR A 5 -1.84 54.95 -37.33
CA THR A 5 -2.55 53.67 -37.09
C THR A 5 -1.55 52.73 -36.41
N GLY A 6 -1.86 51.94 -35.38
CA GLY A 6 -3.15 51.48 -34.88
C GLY A 6 -3.14 49.94 -34.87
N GLY A 7 -2.97 49.31 -33.70
CA GLY A 7 -2.72 47.86 -33.62
C GLY A 7 -2.58 47.36 -32.19
N ASN A 8 -3.63 47.55 -31.38
CA ASN A 8 -3.66 47.06 -30.01
C ASN A 8 -4.02 45.56 -30.01
N ASN A 9 -3.11 44.68 -29.58
CA ASN A 9 -3.37 43.26 -29.40
C ASN A 9 -2.84 42.79 -28.04
N PRO A 10 -3.63 42.87 -26.96
CA PRO A 10 -3.31 42.16 -25.74
C PRO A 10 -3.55 40.67 -25.97
N ILE A 11 -2.49 39.93 -26.28
CA ILE A 11 -2.53 38.46 -26.10
C ILE A 11 -2.64 38.24 -24.60
N GLY A 12 -3.87 38.07 -24.13
CA GLY A 12 -4.14 37.66 -22.76
C GLY A 12 -3.47 36.32 -22.55
N GLN A 13 -2.44 36.30 -21.69
CA GLN A 13 -1.97 35.05 -21.11
C GLN A 13 -3.14 34.47 -20.31
N GLN A 14 -3.82 33.49 -20.90
CA GLN A 14 -4.70 32.61 -20.16
C GLN A 14 -3.85 31.93 -19.09
N LYS A 15 -3.97 32.41 -17.84
CA LYS A 15 -3.65 31.60 -16.66
C LYS A 15 -4.69 30.50 -16.56
N GLY A 16 -4.56 29.50 -17.43
CA GLY A 16 -5.20 28.19 -17.28
C GLY A 16 -4.51 27.45 -16.15
N GLY A 17 -4.68 27.94 -14.92
CA GLY A 17 -4.37 27.16 -13.73
C GLY A 17 -5.41 26.07 -13.61
N ALA A 18 -5.17 24.93 -14.27
CA ALA A 18 -5.93 23.72 -14.01
C ALA A 18 -5.66 23.35 -12.55
N THR A 19 -6.68 23.52 -11.70
CA THR A 19 -6.66 22.98 -10.35
C THR A 19 -6.53 21.47 -10.47
N MET A 20 -5.56 20.89 -9.76
CA MET A 20 -5.49 19.43 -9.62
C MET A 20 -6.85 18.94 -9.09
N PRO A 21 -7.41 17.86 -9.66
CA PRO A 21 -8.64 17.29 -9.15
C PRO A 21 -8.45 16.86 -7.70
N SER A 22 -9.49 17.07 -6.89
CA SER A 22 -9.56 16.58 -5.51
C SER A 22 -9.60 15.05 -5.47
N ASN A 23 -9.33 14.48 -4.29
CA ASN A 23 -9.45 13.04 -4.05
C ASN A 23 -10.86 12.55 -4.43
N GLU A 24 -11.92 13.27 -4.06
CA GLU A 24 -13.29 12.88 -4.36
C GLU A 24 -13.61 12.91 -5.86
N GLU A 25 -13.09 13.90 -6.60
CA GLU A 25 -13.19 13.93 -8.08
C GLU A 25 -12.39 12.79 -8.74
N CYS A 26 -11.42 12.21 -8.04
CA CYS A 26 -10.66 11.03 -8.44
C CYS A 26 -11.32 9.70 -8.02
N GLY A 27 -12.47 9.71 -7.34
CA GLY A 27 -13.11 8.52 -6.79
C GLY A 27 -12.48 7.99 -5.49
N ILE A 28 -11.61 8.78 -4.86
CA ILE A 28 -10.93 8.50 -3.59
C ILE A 28 -11.67 9.24 -2.46
N ARG A 29 -12.26 8.48 -1.55
CA ARG A 29 -12.99 9.01 -0.40
C ARG A 29 -12.07 9.16 0.81
N ASP A 30 -11.84 10.39 1.24
CA ASP A 30 -11.13 10.64 2.50
C ASP A 30 -12.03 10.30 3.70
N VAL A 31 -11.52 9.44 4.58
CA VAL A 31 -12.16 9.01 5.81
C VAL A 31 -11.40 9.59 7.00
N TRP A 32 -12.16 10.16 7.94
CA TRP A 32 -11.75 10.82 9.17
C TRP A 32 -12.63 10.29 10.32
N GLY A 33 -12.34 10.65 11.57
CA GLY A 33 -13.12 10.16 12.72
C GLY A 33 -14.63 10.43 12.62
N HIS A 34 -15.04 11.52 11.95
CA HIS A 34 -16.45 11.93 11.86
C HIS A 34 -17.30 11.16 10.83
N ASN A 35 -16.69 10.54 9.79
CA ASN A 35 -17.42 9.77 8.76
C ASN A 35 -17.05 8.27 8.74
N LEU A 36 -16.12 7.82 9.60
CA LEU A 36 -15.65 6.43 9.69
C LEU A 36 -16.77 5.38 9.67
N GLU A 37 -17.76 5.52 10.54
CA GLU A 37 -18.90 4.59 10.59
C GLU A 37 -19.76 4.60 9.32
N GLU A 38 -19.93 5.76 8.68
CA GLU A 38 -20.74 5.91 7.47
C GLU A 38 -20.07 5.17 6.30
N GLU A 39 -18.77 5.40 6.12
CA GLU A 39 -18.01 4.73 5.07
C GLU A 39 -17.91 3.22 5.30
N PHE A 40 -17.74 2.76 6.55
CA PHE A 40 -17.78 1.32 6.85
C PHE A 40 -19.15 0.67 6.58
N ARG A 41 -20.27 1.40 6.61
CA ARG A 41 -21.58 0.86 6.17
C ARG A 41 -21.61 0.65 4.66
N THR A 42 -21.01 1.56 3.88
CA THR A 42 -20.87 1.44 2.42
C THR A 42 -19.93 0.29 2.05
N ILE A 43 -18.76 0.23 2.68
CA ILE A 43 -17.74 -0.80 2.41
C ILE A 43 -18.27 -2.22 2.68
N ARG A 44 -19.04 -2.42 3.77
CA ARG A 44 -19.72 -3.70 4.10
C ARG A 44 -20.72 -4.17 3.03
N GLN A 45 -21.17 -3.28 2.13
CA GLN A 45 -22.00 -3.62 0.97
C GLN A 45 -21.13 -3.89 -0.26
N VAL A 46 -20.10 -3.07 -0.49
CA VAL A 46 -19.15 -3.18 -1.61
C VAL A 46 -18.40 -4.52 -1.58
N VAL A 47 -17.86 -4.92 -0.42
CA VAL A 47 -17.03 -6.13 -0.28
C VAL A 47 -17.79 -7.44 -0.62
N GLN A 48 -19.12 -7.42 -0.66
CA GLN A 48 -19.94 -8.57 -1.06
C GLN A 48 -19.88 -8.88 -2.56
N GLN A 49 -19.38 -7.94 -3.38
CA GLN A 49 -19.27 -8.08 -4.84
C GLN A 49 -17.84 -7.79 -5.33
N TYR A 50 -17.07 -6.99 -4.59
CA TYR A 50 -15.72 -6.55 -4.92
C TYR A 50 -14.74 -7.10 -3.88
N GLN A 51 -14.33 -8.35 -4.07
CA GLN A 51 -13.56 -9.16 -3.11
C GLN A 51 -12.04 -9.06 -3.31
N TYR A 52 -11.58 -8.43 -4.38
CA TYR A 52 -10.17 -8.01 -4.50
C TYR A 52 -10.00 -6.66 -3.83
N ILE A 53 -9.11 -6.60 -2.84
CA ILE A 53 -8.83 -5.38 -2.09
C ILE A 53 -7.37 -5.04 -2.31
N ALA A 54 -7.11 -3.91 -2.98
CA ALA A 54 -5.76 -3.38 -3.10
C ALA A 54 -5.48 -2.38 -1.97
N MET A 55 -4.27 -2.42 -1.41
CA MET A 55 -3.90 -1.60 -0.26
C MET A 55 -2.46 -1.11 -0.30
N ASP A 56 -2.23 -0.03 0.45
CA ASP A 56 -0.96 0.63 0.68
C ASP A 56 -1.07 1.40 2.02
N THR A 57 0.04 1.68 2.71
CA THR A 57 0.03 2.49 3.95
C THR A 57 1.10 3.58 3.94
N GLU A 58 0.76 4.73 4.52
CA GLU A 58 1.73 5.78 4.80
C GLU A 58 2.01 5.85 6.30
N PHE A 59 3.29 5.91 6.65
CA PHE A 59 3.79 5.84 8.02
C PHE A 59 5.12 6.61 8.15
N PRO A 60 5.59 6.99 9.35
CA PRO A 60 6.67 7.95 9.54
C PRO A 60 8.08 7.35 9.37
N GLY A 61 8.24 6.41 8.43
CA GLY A 61 9.52 5.82 8.04
C GLY A 61 10.10 4.83 9.05
N VAL A 62 11.42 4.89 9.21
CA VAL A 62 12.23 3.96 10.02
C VAL A 62 13.17 4.77 10.91
N VAL A 63 13.01 4.65 12.22
CA VAL A 63 13.77 5.41 13.23
C VAL A 63 14.77 4.56 14.02
N ALA A 64 14.58 3.23 14.05
CA ALA A 64 15.36 2.31 14.84
C ALA A 64 15.98 1.19 13.99
N ARG A 65 17.09 0.63 14.47
CA ARG A 65 17.67 -0.63 13.98
C ARG A 65 17.76 -1.61 15.15
N PRO A 66 17.37 -2.88 14.98
CA PRO A 66 17.45 -3.86 16.05
C PRO A 66 18.93 -4.16 16.37
N ILE A 67 19.23 -4.30 17.66
CA ILE A 67 20.58 -4.62 18.16
C ILE A 67 20.60 -6.11 18.52
N GLY A 68 21.51 -6.88 17.93
CA GLY A 68 21.66 -8.30 18.21
C GLY A 68 22.49 -9.03 17.16
N GLU A 69 22.60 -10.34 17.31
CA GLU A 69 23.05 -11.26 16.26
C GLU A 69 21.82 -11.86 15.57
N PHE A 70 21.82 -11.86 14.23
CA PHE A 70 20.71 -12.36 13.41
C PHE A 70 21.17 -13.57 12.61
N ARG A 71 20.33 -14.59 12.49
CA ARG A 71 20.71 -15.86 11.86
C ARG A 71 20.78 -15.76 10.34
N THR A 72 19.97 -14.89 9.75
CA THR A 72 19.90 -14.67 8.30
C THR A 72 19.59 -13.21 7.97
N SER A 73 19.76 -12.81 6.72
CA SER A 73 19.34 -11.49 6.24
C SER A 73 17.82 -11.29 6.32
N ALA A 74 17.02 -12.36 6.16
CA ALA A 74 15.56 -12.31 6.24
C ALA A 74 15.09 -12.07 7.69
N ASP A 75 15.67 -12.81 8.64
CA ASP A 75 15.50 -12.60 10.08
C ASP A 75 15.82 -11.14 10.48
N TYR A 76 16.92 -10.57 9.96
CA TYR A 76 17.21 -9.14 10.16
C TYR A 76 16.16 -8.21 9.53
N GLN A 77 15.62 -8.50 8.34
CA GLN A 77 14.54 -7.68 7.76
C GLN A 77 13.29 -7.73 8.63
N TYR A 78 12.90 -8.92 9.11
CA TYR A 78 11.74 -9.07 9.99
C TYR A 78 11.94 -8.32 11.31
N GLN A 79 13.09 -8.46 11.98
CA GLN A 79 13.33 -7.73 13.24
C GLN A 79 13.43 -6.21 13.03
N LEU A 80 13.88 -5.74 11.85
CA LEU A 80 13.89 -4.32 11.49
C LEU A 80 12.47 -3.77 11.30
N LEU A 81 11.62 -4.52 10.61
CA LEU A 81 10.19 -4.23 10.46
C LEU A 81 9.51 -4.20 11.83
N ARG A 82 9.60 -5.30 12.58
CA ARG A 82 8.97 -5.49 13.89
C ARG A 82 9.29 -4.34 14.83
N CYS A 83 10.58 -4.02 14.99
CA CYS A 83 11.04 -2.96 15.87
C CYS A 83 10.44 -1.59 15.52
N ASN A 84 10.29 -1.25 14.24
CA ASN A 84 9.77 0.05 13.83
C ASN A 84 8.24 0.10 13.83
N VAL A 85 7.57 -0.97 13.39
CA VAL A 85 6.10 -1.06 13.46
C VAL A 85 5.62 -1.02 14.91
N ASP A 86 6.29 -1.70 15.85
CA ASP A 86 5.96 -1.64 17.28
C ASP A 86 6.10 -0.21 17.83
N LEU A 87 7.18 0.51 17.48
CA LEU A 87 7.49 1.87 17.96
C LEU A 87 6.63 2.99 17.35
N LEU A 88 6.25 2.87 16.08
CA LEU A 88 5.66 3.96 15.30
C LEU A 88 4.13 3.83 15.16
N ARG A 89 3.47 4.91 14.74
CA ARG A 89 2.04 4.95 14.41
C ARG A 89 1.85 5.07 12.89
N ILE A 90 0.80 4.42 12.38
CA ILE A 90 0.33 4.59 11.00
C ILE A 90 -0.25 6.02 10.81
N ILE A 91 -0.15 6.57 9.60
CA ILE A 91 -0.68 7.90 9.24
C ILE A 91 -1.86 7.75 8.26
N GLN A 92 -1.73 6.92 7.22
CA GLN A 92 -2.82 6.56 6.32
C GLN A 92 -2.86 5.07 5.98
N LEU A 93 -4.06 4.60 5.62
CA LEU A 93 -4.30 3.34 4.91
C LEU A 93 -5.18 3.64 3.69
N GLY A 94 -4.84 3.11 2.53
CA GLY A 94 -5.70 3.09 1.35
C GLY A 94 -6.30 1.71 1.14
N LEU A 95 -7.60 1.63 0.86
CA LEU A 95 -8.28 0.41 0.42
C LEU A 95 -9.04 0.69 -0.88
N THR A 96 -8.64 0.06 -1.98
CA THR A 96 -9.35 0.07 -3.26
C THR A 96 -10.04 -1.27 -3.48
N PHE A 97 -11.31 -1.26 -3.87
CA PHE A 97 -12.10 -2.47 -4.07
C PHE A 97 -12.27 -2.77 -5.56
N LEU A 98 -12.04 -4.03 -5.96
CA LEU A 98 -12.12 -4.51 -7.34
C LEU A 98 -12.84 -5.88 -7.41
N ASP A 99 -13.40 -6.19 -8.57
CA ASP A 99 -13.95 -7.52 -8.88
C ASP A 99 -12.88 -8.45 -9.49
N GLU A 100 -13.25 -9.71 -9.79
CA GLU A 100 -12.35 -10.71 -10.40
C GLU A 100 -11.83 -10.32 -11.80
N SER A 101 -12.44 -9.32 -12.45
CA SER A 101 -12.00 -8.77 -13.75
C SER A 101 -11.25 -7.43 -13.61
N GLY A 102 -11.04 -6.94 -12.39
CA GLY A 102 -10.37 -5.66 -12.12
C GLY A 102 -11.27 -4.43 -12.29
N ASN A 103 -12.59 -4.60 -12.39
CA ASN A 103 -13.51 -3.46 -12.39
C ASN A 103 -13.73 -2.96 -10.95
N THR A 104 -13.88 -1.65 -10.79
CA THR A 104 -14.20 -1.02 -9.52
C THR A 104 -15.71 -0.88 -9.30
N PRO A 105 -16.16 -0.59 -8.05
CA PRO A 105 -17.55 -0.29 -7.74
C PRO A 105 -18.15 0.81 -8.60
N GLY A 106 -19.37 0.57 -9.11
CA GLY A 106 -20.18 1.63 -9.69
C GLY A 106 -20.68 2.59 -8.61
N GLY A 107 -20.35 3.88 -8.71
CA GLY A 107 -20.72 4.89 -7.73
C GLY A 107 -19.82 6.11 -7.79
N SER A 108 -19.80 6.91 -6.71
CA SER A 108 -18.92 8.07 -6.58
C SER A 108 -17.50 7.70 -6.12
N TYR A 109 -17.33 6.59 -5.41
CA TYR A 109 -16.07 6.21 -4.76
C TYR A 109 -15.75 4.73 -5.00
N THR A 110 -14.48 4.46 -5.28
CA THR A 110 -13.91 3.13 -5.52
C THR A 110 -12.84 2.77 -4.48
N THR A 111 -12.33 3.80 -3.80
CA THR A 111 -11.13 3.80 -2.97
C THR A 111 -11.42 4.60 -1.72
N TRP A 112 -11.04 4.09 -0.56
CA TRP A 112 -11.14 4.77 0.73
C TRP A 112 -9.76 5.04 1.29
N GLN A 113 -9.50 6.29 1.66
CA GLN A 113 -8.27 6.76 2.28
C GLN A 113 -8.54 7.07 3.74
N PHE A 114 -8.15 6.17 4.63
CA PHE A 114 -8.30 6.33 6.07
C PHE A 114 -7.17 7.18 6.63
N ASN A 115 -7.51 8.31 7.24
CA ASN A 115 -6.57 9.26 7.82
C ASN A 115 -6.54 9.07 9.34
N PHE A 116 -5.48 8.45 9.87
CA PHE A 116 -5.36 8.12 11.29
C PHE A 116 -4.89 9.29 12.14
N LYS A 117 -5.20 9.24 13.44
CA LYS A 117 -4.74 10.23 14.39
C LYS A 117 -3.23 10.18 14.59
N PHE A 118 -2.56 11.31 14.36
CA PHE A 118 -1.11 11.44 14.46
C PHE A 118 -0.73 12.85 14.95
N ASN A 119 0.21 12.96 15.88
CA ASN A 119 0.61 14.22 16.50
C ASN A 119 2.14 14.42 16.40
N LEU A 120 2.59 15.48 15.71
CA LEU A 120 4.02 15.75 15.49
C LEU A 120 4.80 16.23 16.73
N GLN A 121 4.14 16.45 17.87
CA GLN A 121 4.77 16.81 19.14
C GLN A 121 4.86 15.62 20.11
N GLU A 122 4.01 14.61 19.95
CA GLU A 122 3.95 13.42 20.81
C GLU A 122 4.52 12.15 20.14
N ASP A 123 4.29 11.97 18.83
CA ASP A 123 4.64 10.74 18.11
C ASP A 123 6.08 10.76 17.57
N MET A 124 6.71 9.58 17.54
CA MET A 124 8.04 9.41 16.95
C MET A 124 7.95 9.33 15.42
N TYR A 125 8.97 9.89 14.74
CA TYR A 125 9.05 9.88 13.28
C TYR A 125 10.47 10.07 12.74
N ALA A 126 10.71 9.66 11.50
CA ALA A 126 11.87 10.08 10.71
C ALA A 126 11.55 11.41 10.00
N GLN A 127 12.42 12.42 10.16
CA GLN A 127 12.18 13.77 9.61
C GLN A 127 11.96 13.77 8.10
N ASP A 128 12.84 13.09 7.36
CA ASP A 128 12.77 12.99 5.88
C ASP A 128 11.42 12.41 5.41
N SER A 129 10.83 11.47 6.17
CA SER A 129 9.51 10.89 5.87
C SER A 129 8.38 11.87 6.13
N ILE A 130 8.42 12.65 7.21
CA ILE A 130 7.42 13.71 7.45
C ILE A 130 7.52 14.80 6.39
N ASP A 131 8.72 15.23 6.03
CA ASP A 131 8.94 16.25 5.00
C ASP A 131 8.44 15.76 3.63
N MET A 132 8.70 14.49 3.27
CA MET A 132 8.15 13.86 2.07
C MET A 132 6.60 13.87 2.10
N LEU A 133 5.98 13.38 3.17
CA LEU A 133 4.53 13.30 3.31
C LEU A 133 3.85 14.67 3.28
N GLN A 134 4.45 15.70 3.90
CA GLN A 134 3.96 17.08 3.81
C GLN A 134 4.00 17.60 2.38
N ASN A 135 5.08 17.34 1.63
CA ASN A 135 5.19 17.71 0.22
C ASN A 135 4.20 16.95 -0.68
N SER A 136 3.82 15.74 -0.29
CA SER A 136 2.78 14.91 -0.93
C SER A 136 1.34 15.33 -0.56
N GLY A 137 1.17 16.30 0.33
CA GLY A 137 -0.12 16.90 0.69
C GLY A 137 -0.74 16.42 1.99
N ILE A 138 -0.04 15.62 2.82
CA ILE A 138 -0.54 15.17 4.12
C ILE A 138 -0.74 16.36 5.08
N GLN A 139 -1.96 16.51 5.57
CA GLN A 139 -2.37 17.61 6.43
C GLN A 139 -2.22 17.23 7.91
N PHE A 140 -0.99 17.11 8.42
CA PHE A 140 -0.72 16.62 9.79
C PHE A 140 -1.55 17.28 10.89
N LYS A 141 -1.82 18.58 10.80
CA LYS A 141 -2.71 19.26 11.76
C LYS A 141 -4.14 18.68 11.75
N LYS A 142 -4.66 18.28 10.58
CA LYS A 142 -5.96 17.62 10.45
C LYS A 142 -5.92 16.18 10.97
N HIS A 143 -4.80 15.46 10.82
CA HIS A 143 -4.61 14.17 11.48
C HIS A 143 -4.64 14.31 13.02
N GLU A 144 -4.04 15.36 13.58
CA GLU A 144 -4.09 15.64 15.01
C GLU A 144 -5.51 15.94 15.52
N GLU A 145 -6.26 16.79 14.80
CA GLU A 145 -7.56 17.33 15.21
C GLU A 145 -8.77 16.42 14.84
N GLU A 146 -8.73 15.73 13.69
CA GLU A 146 -9.86 14.97 13.10
C GLU A 146 -9.53 13.51 12.76
N GLY A 147 -8.28 13.07 12.96
CA GLY A 147 -7.82 11.72 12.59
C GLY A 147 -8.58 10.60 13.31
N ILE A 148 -8.72 9.48 12.62
CA ILE A 148 -9.37 8.26 13.11
C ILE A 148 -8.60 7.69 14.31
N ASP A 149 -9.30 7.29 15.37
CA ASP A 149 -8.70 6.48 16.42
C ASP A 149 -8.39 5.06 15.86
N PRO A 150 -7.15 4.56 16.00
CA PRO A 150 -6.76 3.23 15.55
C PRO A 150 -7.67 2.09 16.04
N LEU A 151 -8.21 2.19 17.27
CA LEU A 151 -9.04 1.14 17.86
C LEU A 151 -10.46 1.14 17.28
N ASP A 152 -11.06 2.32 17.09
CA ASP A 152 -12.38 2.47 16.44
C ASP A 152 -12.34 1.89 15.01
N PHE A 153 -11.24 2.12 14.29
CA PHE A 153 -11.01 1.50 12.97
C PHE A 153 -10.89 -0.02 13.07
N ALA A 154 -10.10 -0.54 14.02
CA ALA A 154 -9.87 -1.97 14.16
C ALA A 154 -11.17 -2.74 14.50
N GLU A 155 -12.03 -2.21 15.37
CA GLU A 155 -13.35 -2.80 15.70
C GLU A 155 -14.24 -2.91 14.45
N LEU A 156 -14.31 -1.83 13.66
CA LEU A 156 -15.12 -1.79 12.45
C LEU A 156 -14.56 -2.70 11.36
N LEU A 157 -13.24 -2.76 11.19
CA LEU A 157 -12.56 -3.63 10.22
C LEU A 157 -12.76 -5.12 10.58
N MET A 158 -12.60 -5.50 11.85
CA MET A 158 -12.78 -6.86 12.35
C MET A 158 -14.16 -7.45 11.99
N THR A 159 -15.19 -6.61 11.95
CA THR A 159 -16.60 -6.99 11.69
C THR A 159 -17.10 -6.57 10.31
N SER A 160 -16.19 -6.22 9.39
CA SER A 160 -16.54 -5.71 8.05
C SER A 160 -16.74 -6.78 6.98
N GLY A 161 -16.16 -7.97 7.17
CA GLY A 161 -16.04 -9.01 6.12
C GLY A 161 -14.81 -8.85 5.21
N ILE A 162 -13.89 -7.95 5.54
CA ILE A 162 -12.64 -7.67 4.79
C ILE A 162 -11.45 -8.53 5.27
N VAL A 163 -11.44 -8.88 6.56
CA VAL A 163 -10.43 -9.73 7.22
C VAL A 163 -11.08 -10.98 7.78
N LEU A 164 -10.30 -12.05 8.01
CA LEU A 164 -10.78 -13.35 8.51
C LEU A 164 -11.78 -14.05 7.56
N VAL A 165 -11.73 -13.74 6.25
CA VAL A 165 -12.63 -14.28 5.22
C VAL A 165 -11.81 -14.83 4.05
N ASP A 166 -11.97 -16.13 3.77
CA ASP A 166 -11.18 -16.87 2.77
C ASP A 166 -11.38 -16.37 1.33
N ASP A 167 -12.57 -15.83 1.01
CA ASP A 167 -12.88 -15.33 -0.34
C ASP A 167 -12.18 -13.98 -0.67
N ILE A 168 -11.61 -13.29 0.32
CA ILE A 168 -11.00 -11.95 0.12
C ILE A 168 -9.54 -12.09 -0.32
N LYS A 169 -9.21 -11.37 -1.40
CA LYS A 169 -7.89 -11.39 -2.04
C LYS A 169 -7.20 -10.05 -1.90
N TRP A 170 -6.13 -10.02 -1.11
CA TRP A 170 -5.35 -8.82 -0.80
C TRP A 170 -4.27 -8.57 -1.85
N LEU A 171 -4.26 -7.39 -2.48
CA LEU A 171 -3.31 -6.96 -3.51
C LEU A 171 -2.41 -5.85 -2.97
N SER A 172 -1.10 -6.07 -2.92
CA SER A 172 -0.17 -5.17 -2.24
C SER A 172 1.12 -4.95 -3.03
N PHE A 173 1.97 -4.00 -2.61
CA PHE A 173 3.26 -3.78 -3.26
C PHE A 173 4.38 -3.57 -2.23
N HIS A 174 5.33 -4.50 -2.14
CA HIS A 174 6.48 -4.42 -1.21
C HIS A 174 6.09 -4.37 0.28
N SER A 175 5.15 -5.24 0.63
CA SER A 175 4.12 -4.93 1.62
C SER A 175 4.37 -5.39 3.06
N GLY A 176 5.63 -5.66 3.41
CA GLY A 176 5.98 -6.14 4.75
C GLY A 176 5.49 -5.20 5.86
N TYR A 177 5.79 -3.90 5.72
CA TYR A 177 5.38 -2.90 6.71
C TYR A 177 3.86 -2.70 6.75
N ASP A 178 3.17 -2.68 5.61
CA ASP A 178 1.71 -2.48 5.53
C ASP A 178 0.96 -3.54 6.33
N PHE A 179 1.27 -4.82 6.07
CA PHE A 179 0.70 -5.94 6.82
C PHE A 179 1.17 -5.98 8.27
N GLY A 180 2.38 -5.49 8.56
CA GLY A 180 2.85 -5.24 9.92
C GLY A 180 1.93 -4.27 10.67
N TYR A 181 1.64 -3.10 10.10
CA TYR A 181 0.72 -2.15 10.72
C TYR A 181 -0.69 -2.69 10.84
N LEU A 182 -1.23 -3.34 9.80
CA LEU A 182 -2.57 -3.94 9.86
C LEU A 182 -2.69 -5.03 10.93
N LEU A 183 -1.69 -5.91 11.09
CA LEU A 183 -1.68 -6.88 12.19
C LEU A 183 -1.57 -6.23 13.56
N LYS A 184 -0.71 -5.22 13.74
CA LYS A 184 -0.62 -4.44 14.98
C LYS A 184 -1.97 -3.80 15.34
N LEU A 185 -2.65 -3.19 14.37
CA LEU A 185 -3.99 -2.60 14.54
C LEU A 185 -5.05 -3.64 14.93
N LEU A 186 -5.13 -4.76 14.21
CA LEU A 186 -6.17 -5.78 14.41
C LEU A 186 -5.98 -6.61 15.68
N THR A 187 -4.75 -6.73 16.16
CA THR A 187 -4.43 -7.50 17.38
C THR A 187 -4.39 -6.64 18.64
N ASP A 188 -4.22 -5.32 18.50
CA ASP A 188 -3.87 -4.39 19.59
C ASP A 188 -2.67 -4.88 20.43
N GLN A 189 -1.69 -5.51 19.77
CA GLN A 189 -0.46 -6.01 20.39
C GLN A 189 0.78 -5.64 19.56
N ASN A 190 1.95 -5.69 20.20
CA ASN A 190 3.22 -5.71 19.47
C ASN A 190 3.29 -6.96 18.58
N LEU A 191 3.98 -6.84 17.46
CA LEU A 191 4.13 -7.94 16.51
C LEU A 191 4.91 -9.13 17.12
N PRO A 192 4.64 -10.38 16.69
CA PRO A 192 5.27 -11.58 17.25
C PRO A 192 6.80 -11.56 17.20
N GLN A 193 7.48 -12.21 18.15
CA GLN A 193 8.94 -12.11 18.23
C GLN A 193 9.65 -12.82 17.07
N GLU A 194 9.11 -13.96 16.63
CA GLU A 194 9.66 -14.77 15.53
C GLU A 194 8.88 -14.53 14.23
N GLU A 195 9.60 -14.47 13.10
CA GLU A 195 8.99 -14.30 11.76
C GLU A 195 7.94 -15.39 11.46
N SER A 196 8.13 -16.60 12.01
CA SER A 196 7.19 -17.72 11.91
C SER A 196 5.81 -17.41 12.47
N GLU A 197 5.77 -16.87 13.69
CA GLU A 197 4.53 -16.58 14.41
C GLU A 197 3.78 -15.42 13.73
N PHE A 198 4.52 -14.47 13.16
CA PHE A 198 3.97 -13.43 12.30
C PHE A 198 3.27 -14.00 11.06
N PHE A 199 3.91 -14.89 10.30
CA PHE A 199 3.27 -15.49 9.11
C PHE A 199 2.11 -16.43 9.45
N GLU A 200 2.16 -17.13 10.58
CA GLU A 200 1.02 -17.92 11.07
C GLU A 200 -0.18 -17.03 11.39
N LEU A 201 0.04 -15.91 12.09
CA LEU A 201 -1.01 -14.95 12.43
C LEU A 201 -1.53 -14.18 11.20
N LEU A 202 -0.63 -13.80 10.29
CA LEU A 202 -0.96 -13.12 9.04
C LEU A 202 -1.96 -13.92 8.20
N ARG A 203 -1.73 -15.22 8.05
CA ARG A 203 -2.60 -16.13 7.27
C ARG A 203 -4.00 -16.29 7.87
N ILE A 204 -4.17 -16.05 9.17
CA ILE A 204 -5.50 -16.09 9.81
C ILE A 204 -6.29 -14.84 9.40
N TYR A 205 -5.71 -13.65 9.51
CA TYR A 205 -6.38 -12.39 9.16
C TYR A 205 -6.51 -12.15 7.65
N PHE A 206 -5.54 -12.63 6.88
CA PHE A 206 -5.37 -12.36 5.45
C PHE A 206 -5.08 -13.68 4.70
N PRO A 207 -6.08 -14.53 4.45
CA PRO A 207 -5.86 -15.87 3.88
C PRO A 207 -5.22 -15.86 2.49
N THR A 208 -5.56 -14.89 1.65
CA THR A 208 -4.98 -14.71 0.31
C THR A 208 -4.34 -13.33 0.15
N ILE A 209 -3.02 -13.31 -0.04
CA ILE A 209 -2.22 -12.10 -0.33
C ILE A 209 -1.41 -12.32 -1.60
N TYR A 210 -1.40 -11.35 -2.52
CA TYR A 210 -0.48 -11.25 -3.63
C TYR A 210 0.32 -9.94 -3.57
N ASP A 211 1.59 -10.04 -3.17
CA ASP A 211 2.52 -8.91 -3.24
C ASP A 211 3.03 -8.76 -4.68
N VAL A 212 2.56 -7.73 -5.38
CA VAL A 212 2.94 -7.40 -6.77
C VAL A 212 4.45 -7.35 -6.93
N LYS A 213 5.18 -6.81 -5.94
CA LYS A 213 6.65 -6.74 -5.97
C LYS A 213 7.31 -8.12 -5.90
N TYR A 214 6.66 -9.09 -5.25
CA TYR A 214 7.06 -10.49 -5.30
C TYR A 214 6.72 -11.13 -6.66
N LEU A 215 5.50 -10.96 -7.18
CA LEU A 215 5.06 -11.50 -8.48
C LEU A 215 5.98 -11.03 -9.63
N MET A 216 6.39 -9.76 -9.60
CA MET A 216 7.34 -9.16 -10.57
C MET A 216 8.65 -9.96 -10.73
N LYS A 217 9.09 -10.75 -9.73
CA LYS A 217 10.28 -11.62 -9.86
C LYS A 217 10.15 -12.65 -10.99
N SER A 218 8.93 -13.01 -11.38
CA SER A 218 8.63 -13.89 -12.52
C SER A 218 8.37 -13.14 -13.82
N CYS A 219 8.22 -11.81 -13.78
CA CYS A 219 7.93 -10.97 -14.93
C CYS A 219 9.24 -10.46 -15.55
N LYS A 220 9.56 -10.91 -16.77
CA LYS A 220 10.76 -10.41 -17.47
C LYS A 220 10.62 -8.92 -17.73
N ASN A 221 11.66 -8.17 -17.38
CA ASN A 221 11.84 -6.73 -17.57
C ASN A 221 11.02 -5.79 -16.66
N LEU A 222 10.10 -6.26 -15.81
CA LEU A 222 9.48 -5.40 -14.78
C LEU A 222 10.40 -5.21 -13.57
N LYS A 223 10.81 -3.97 -13.30
CA LYS A 223 11.66 -3.59 -12.16
C LYS A 223 11.26 -2.20 -11.64
N GLY A 224 11.77 -1.81 -10.47
CA GLY A 224 11.54 -0.47 -9.90
C GLY A 224 10.44 -0.37 -8.85
N GLY A 225 10.19 0.83 -8.34
CA GLY A 225 9.08 1.15 -7.42
C GLY A 225 7.71 1.14 -8.11
N LEU A 226 6.63 1.30 -7.34
CA LEU A 226 5.26 1.20 -7.86
C LEU A 226 5.00 2.15 -9.04
N GLN A 227 5.45 3.41 -8.91
CA GLN A 227 5.35 4.41 -9.96
C GLN A 227 6.14 4.04 -11.24
N GLU A 228 7.37 3.55 -11.09
CA GLU A 228 8.20 3.12 -12.23
C GLU A 228 7.58 1.91 -12.95
N VAL A 229 6.92 1.02 -12.22
CA VAL A 229 6.21 -0.15 -12.76
C VAL A 229 4.92 0.24 -13.47
N ALA A 230 4.16 1.19 -12.91
CA ALA A 230 2.99 1.75 -13.59
C ALA A 230 3.36 2.39 -14.94
N GLU A 231 4.46 3.14 -14.99
CA GLU A 231 4.99 3.72 -16.23
C GLU A 231 5.40 2.65 -17.26
N GLN A 232 6.05 1.56 -16.81
CA GLN A 232 6.39 0.41 -17.68
C GLN A 232 5.17 -0.35 -18.22
N LEU A 233 4.03 -0.26 -17.54
CA LEU A 233 2.75 -0.86 -17.93
C LEU A 233 1.80 0.12 -18.64
N GLU A 234 2.25 1.34 -18.91
CA GLU A 234 1.47 2.44 -19.52
C GLU A 234 0.21 2.83 -18.70
N ILE A 235 0.29 2.68 -17.37
CA ILE A 235 -0.80 2.98 -16.42
C ILE A 235 -0.65 4.42 -15.91
N GLN A 236 -1.70 5.21 -16.08
CA GLN A 236 -1.79 6.56 -15.53
C GLN A 236 -2.30 6.52 -14.08
N ARG A 237 -1.57 7.14 -13.15
CA ARG A 237 -2.01 7.37 -11.76
C ARG A 237 -3.24 8.28 -11.69
N VAL A 238 -4.12 7.97 -10.75
CA VAL A 238 -5.30 8.75 -10.37
C VAL A 238 -5.15 9.14 -8.89
N GLY A 239 -5.27 10.43 -8.59
CA GLY A 239 -4.99 10.99 -7.26
C GLY A 239 -3.52 11.40 -7.02
N PRO A 240 -3.22 11.97 -5.83
CA PRO A 240 -1.87 12.42 -5.46
C PRO A 240 -0.90 11.26 -5.25
N GLN A 241 0.36 11.38 -5.67
CA GLN A 241 1.39 10.37 -5.39
C GLN A 241 1.84 10.46 -3.92
N HIS A 242 2.19 9.30 -3.30
CA HIS A 242 2.56 9.21 -1.88
C HIS A 242 1.41 9.65 -0.96
N GLN A 243 0.23 9.10 -1.26
CA GLN A 243 -0.91 9.04 -0.36
C GLN A 243 -1.60 7.69 -0.56
N ALA A 244 -1.87 7.01 0.55
CA ALA A 244 -2.19 5.59 0.55
C ALA A 244 -3.40 5.23 -0.33
N GLY A 245 -4.40 6.11 -0.45
CA GLY A 245 -5.55 5.89 -1.34
C GLY A 245 -5.13 5.75 -2.80
N SER A 246 -4.43 6.73 -3.33
CA SER A 246 -3.94 6.76 -4.72
C SER A 246 -2.93 5.64 -5.01
N ASP A 247 -2.05 5.33 -4.07
CA ASP A 247 -1.08 4.24 -4.20
C ASP A 247 -1.76 2.85 -4.10
N SER A 248 -2.82 2.68 -3.29
CA SER A 248 -3.65 1.46 -3.30
C SER A 248 -4.38 1.26 -4.63
N LEU A 249 -4.92 2.35 -5.22
CA LEU A 249 -5.61 2.31 -6.51
C LEU A 249 -4.64 1.92 -7.63
N LEU A 250 -3.46 2.55 -7.65
CA LEU A 250 -2.41 2.22 -8.60
C LEU A 250 -1.91 0.78 -8.44
N THR A 251 -1.79 0.28 -7.21
CA THR A 251 -1.44 -1.12 -6.91
C THR A 251 -2.46 -2.09 -7.51
N GLY A 252 -3.76 -1.81 -7.37
CA GLY A 252 -4.83 -2.60 -8.00
C GLY A 252 -4.72 -2.60 -9.53
N MET A 253 -4.57 -1.42 -10.15
CA MET A 253 -4.41 -1.28 -11.61
C MET A 253 -3.18 -2.05 -12.12
N VAL A 254 -2.04 -1.92 -11.44
CA VAL A 254 -0.79 -2.63 -11.76
C VAL A 254 -0.98 -4.15 -11.64
N PHE A 255 -1.63 -4.65 -10.58
CA PHE A 255 -1.88 -6.08 -10.42
C PHE A 255 -2.67 -6.66 -11.58
N PHE A 256 -3.83 -6.09 -11.92
CA PHE A 256 -4.68 -6.64 -12.98
C PHE A 256 -4.01 -6.55 -14.36
N LYS A 257 -3.32 -5.43 -14.65
CA LYS A 257 -2.59 -5.29 -15.92
C LYS A 257 -1.41 -6.28 -16.02
N MET A 258 -0.70 -6.50 -14.92
CA MET A 258 0.36 -7.51 -14.85
C MET A 258 -0.19 -8.93 -14.99
N ARG A 259 -1.35 -9.22 -14.40
CA ARG A 259 -2.04 -10.53 -14.48
C ARG A 259 -2.42 -10.87 -15.93
N GLU A 260 -3.02 -9.92 -16.65
CA GLU A 260 -3.31 -10.02 -18.08
C GLU A 260 -2.03 -10.31 -18.89
N MET A 261 -0.99 -9.49 -18.71
CA MET A 261 0.19 -9.49 -19.60
C MET A 261 1.20 -10.62 -19.34
N PHE A 262 1.32 -11.11 -18.10
CA PHE A 262 2.41 -12.02 -17.70
C PHE A 262 1.93 -13.35 -17.11
N PHE A 263 0.64 -13.49 -16.81
CA PHE A 263 0.08 -14.64 -16.08
C PHE A 263 -1.14 -15.28 -16.75
N GLU A 264 -1.48 -14.90 -17.99
CA GLU A 264 -2.62 -15.48 -18.73
C GLU A 264 -3.94 -15.41 -17.93
N ASP A 265 -4.15 -14.27 -17.25
CA ASP A 265 -5.27 -13.98 -16.35
C ASP A 265 -5.39 -14.87 -15.09
N ASN A 266 -4.38 -15.72 -14.79
CA ASN A 266 -4.43 -16.69 -13.70
C ASN A 266 -3.16 -16.69 -12.82
N ILE A 267 -3.31 -16.44 -11.52
CA ILE A 267 -2.20 -16.51 -10.55
C ILE A 267 -2.13 -17.92 -9.93
N ASP A 268 -0.92 -18.48 -9.84
CA ASP A 268 -0.66 -19.75 -9.16
C ASP A 268 -0.51 -19.55 -7.65
N ASP A 269 -1.58 -19.83 -6.90
CA ASP A 269 -1.63 -19.70 -5.44
C ASP A 269 -0.49 -20.43 -4.73
N ALA A 270 -0.15 -21.65 -5.19
CA ALA A 270 0.90 -22.46 -4.55
C ALA A 270 2.29 -21.82 -4.65
N LYS A 271 2.47 -20.90 -5.61
CA LYS A 271 3.73 -20.21 -5.89
C LYS A 271 3.77 -18.76 -5.39
N TYR A 272 2.64 -18.07 -5.37
CA TYR A 272 2.59 -16.62 -5.11
C TYR A 272 1.78 -16.19 -3.89
N CYS A 273 0.80 -16.99 -3.45
CA CYS A 273 -0.06 -16.60 -2.33
C CYS A 273 0.75 -16.51 -1.02
N GLY A 274 0.49 -15.48 -0.22
CA GLY A 274 1.06 -15.29 1.13
C GLY A 274 2.54 -14.92 1.16
N HIS A 275 3.17 -14.63 0.02
CA HIS A 275 4.58 -14.27 -0.07
C HIS A 275 4.78 -12.76 -0.10
N LEU A 276 5.30 -12.18 0.98
CA LEU A 276 5.65 -10.76 1.06
C LEU A 276 7.06 -10.52 0.51
N TYR A 277 7.28 -9.43 -0.22
CA TYR A 277 8.63 -9.13 -0.73
C TYR A 277 9.59 -8.76 0.42
N GLY A 278 10.72 -9.47 0.50
CA GLY A 278 11.79 -9.22 1.48
C GLY A 278 11.72 -10.09 2.73
N LEU A 279 10.65 -10.87 2.91
CA LEU A 279 10.39 -11.73 4.07
C LEU A 279 10.12 -13.19 3.64
N GLY A 280 10.04 -14.10 4.60
CA GLY A 280 9.42 -15.41 4.45
C GLY A 280 10.20 -16.47 3.67
N THR A 281 11.44 -16.22 3.26
CA THR A 281 12.24 -17.16 2.42
C THR A 281 12.48 -18.53 3.04
N SER A 282 12.32 -18.66 4.37
CA SER A 282 12.51 -19.91 5.10
C SER A 282 11.27 -20.82 5.09
N PHE A 283 10.08 -20.29 4.78
CA PHE A 283 8.80 -20.98 5.03
C PHE A 283 8.35 -21.98 3.97
N VAL A 284 9.06 -22.05 2.83
CA VAL A 284 8.66 -22.90 1.68
C VAL A 284 9.33 -24.28 1.71
N VAL A 285 10.37 -24.48 2.53
CA VAL A 285 11.14 -25.75 2.57
C VAL A 285 10.56 -26.73 3.60
N ASN A 286 9.31 -27.16 3.39
CA ASN A 286 8.78 -28.40 4.01
C ASN A 286 7.63 -29.07 3.22
N GLY A 287 7.53 -28.79 1.91
CA GLY A 287 6.59 -29.44 1.00
C GLY A 287 7.26 -29.87 -0.31
N SER A 288 7.74 -31.11 -0.37
CA SER A 288 8.25 -31.83 -1.56
C SER A 288 9.48 -31.29 -2.33
N GLY A 289 10.51 -32.15 -2.46
CA GLY A 289 11.37 -32.23 -3.65
C GLY A 289 12.45 -31.15 -3.83
N GLY A 290 13.65 -31.38 -3.28
CA GLY A 290 14.74 -30.42 -3.39
C GLY A 290 15.40 -30.32 -4.78
N TYR A 291 15.77 -29.10 -5.15
CA TYR A 291 16.89 -28.81 -6.05
C TYR A 291 17.76 -27.71 -5.42
N LEU A 292 19.03 -28.05 -5.14
CA LEU A 292 20.06 -27.12 -4.71
C LEU A 292 20.72 -26.51 -5.94
N ASP A 293 20.37 -25.27 -6.29
CA ASP A 293 21.17 -24.52 -7.27
C ASP A 293 22.41 -23.95 -6.58
N SER A 294 23.51 -24.70 -6.72
CA SER A 294 24.84 -24.26 -6.34
C SER A 294 25.46 -23.49 -7.50
N ASN A 295 25.69 -22.19 -7.35
CA ASN A 295 26.61 -21.44 -8.21
C ASN A 295 27.55 -20.61 -7.32
N GLY A 296 28.70 -21.21 -7.03
CA GLY A 296 29.82 -20.52 -6.41
C GLY A 296 30.66 -19.77 -7.44
N ASP A 297 31.27 -18.69 -6.96
CA ASP A 297 32.50 -18.04 -7.42
C ASP A 297 32.89 -18.09 -8.90
N ASN A 298 33.19 -16.90 -9.43
CA ASN A 298 34.58 -16.71 -9.82
C ASN A 298 35.07 -15.31 -9.48
N SER A 299 36.08 -15.25 -8.61
CA SER A 299 36.89 -14.06 -8.39
C SER A 299 37.99 -13.99 -9.45
N SER A 300 38.26 -12.82 -10.00
CA SER A 300 39.47 -12.59 -10.80
C SER A 300 40.06 -11.21 -10.50
N SER A 301 41.08 -11.22 -9.66
CA SER A 301 41.96 -10.09 -9.41
C SER A 301 42.86 -9.80 -10.61
N SER A 302 42.94 -8.53 -11.02
CA SER A 302 44.07 -7.89 -11.69
C SER A 302 43.99 -6.38 -11.49
#